data_AF-A0A3M1FZN4-F1
#
_entry.id   AF-A0A3M1FZN4-F1
#
_cell.length_a   1.000
_cell.length_b   1.000
_cell.length_c   1.000
_cell.angle_alpha   90.00
_cell.angle_beta   90.00
_cell.angle_gamma   90.00
#
_symmetry.space_group_name_H-M   'P 1'
#
loop_
_entity.id
_entity.type
_entity.pdbx_description
1 polymer ?
#
loop_
_entity_poly.entity_id
_entity_poly.type
_entity_poly.pdbx_seq_one_letter_code
_entity_poly.pdbx_strand_id
1 'polypeptide(L)'
;EQAARDIVLGASFDNNIICVDEKEVFVVEQVYDMLLDAFSWNNAVVLNPEQVRRLEKVIFKEIREPGKPGVINKDYIGKNVQVILREIGMHVDEKIRLAIAPVEESHPLVWTEQMMPVLPVVKVSDVHRAIELAKKAEHGFGHSAVMHSKNLDHLSKMARIINTSIFVKNGPCVAGLGFRGEGYTSFTIASPTGEGLTTAVTFSRERRCTLVDYFRIV
;
A
#
# COMPACT_ATOMS: atom_id res chain seq x y z
N GLU A 1 11.65 -4.64 12.70
CA GLU A 1 10.58 -4.95 13.68
C GLU A 1 9.35 -4.06 13.55
N GLN A 2 9.36 -2.79 13.97
CA GLN A 2 8.19 -1.91 13.87
C GLN A 2 7.61 -1.86 12.44
N ALA A 3 8.46 -1.64 11.43
CA ALA A 3 8.04 -1.61 10.04
C ALA A 3 7.31 -2.91 9.62
N ALA A 4 7.81 -4.08 10.03
CA ALA A 4 7.15 -5.35 9.73
C ALA A 4 5.75 -5.41 10.34
N ARG A 5 5.61 -5.07 11.63
CA ARG A 5 4.31 -5.04 12.32
C ARG A 5 3.32 -4.12 11.63
N ASP A 6 3.77 -2.91 11.31
CA ASP A 6 2.92 -1.87 10.72
C ASP A 6 2.51 -2.25 9.28
N ILE A 7 3.44 -2.79 8.48
CA ILE A 7 3.16 -3.32 7.13
C ILE A 7 2.20 -4.50 7.18
N VAL A 8 2.37 -5.47 8.09
CA VAL A 8 1.40 -6.58 8.18
C VAL A 8 0.02 -6.05 8.58
N LEU A 9 -0.04 -5.11 9.53
CA LEU A 9 -1.30 -4.52 9.96
C LEU A 9 -2.02 -3.83 8.80
N GLY A 10 -1.34 -3.00 8.03
CA GLY A 10 -1.93 -2.27 6.90
C GLY A 10 -2.28 -3.19 5.73
N ALA A 11 -1.33 -4.00 5.26
CA ALA A 11 -1.54 -4.84 4.08
C ALA A 11 -2.60 -5.94 4.30
N SER A 12 -2.84 -6.36 5.55
CA SER A 12 -3.89 -7.33 5.89
C SER A 12 -5.18 -6.71 6.44
N PHE A 13 -5.25 -5.38 6.52
CA PHE A 13 -6.45 -4.68 6.95
C PHE A 13 -7.57 -4.94 5.95
N ASP A 14 -8.76 -5.31 6.46
CA ASP A 14 -9.91 -5.71 5.65
C ASP A 14 -9.56 -6.61 4.44
N ASN A 15 -8.61 -7.53 4.62
CA ASN A 15 -8.08 -8.41 3.59
C ASN A 15 -7.57 -7.69 2.31
N ASN A 16 -6.91 -6.53 2.49
CA ASN A 16 -6.27 -5.70 1.46
C ASN A 16 -7.25 -4.99 0.50
N ILE A 17 -8.53 -4.90 0.85
CA ILE A 17 -9.56 -4.27 0.01
C ILE A 17 -9.45 -2.75 0.03
N ILE A 18 -8.93 -2.14 1.09
CA ILE A 18 -8.95 -0.69 1.23
C ILE A 18 -7.89 -0.11 0.28
N CYS A 19 -8.26 0.97 -0.40
CA CYS A 19 -7.44 1.60 -1.44
C CYS A 19 -6.09 2.14 -0.93
N VAL A 20 -5.91 2.32 0.39
CA VAL A 20 -4.64 2.75 0.98
C VAL A 20 -3.77 1.60 1.47
N ASP A 21 -4.30 0.37 1.53
CA ASP A 21 -3.56 -0.81 2.00
C ASP A 21 -2.27 -1.00 1.21
N GLU A 22 -1.16 -1.38 1.86
CA GLU A 22 0.09 -1.62 1.15
C GLU A 22 -0.09 -2.78 0.15
N LYS A 23 0.30 -2.55 -1.11
CA LYS A 23 0.17 -3.51 -2.22
C LYS A 23 1.51 -4.11 -2.65
N GLU A 24 2.62 -3.44 -2.35
CA GLU A 24 3.97 -3.93 -2.59
C GLU A 24 4.98 -3.24 -1.66
N VAL A 25 6.12 -3.89 -1.41
CA VAL A 25 7.21 -3.33 -0.60
C VAL A 25 8.52 -3.40 -1.36
N PHE A 26 9.19 -2.24 -1.47
CA PHE A 26 10.59 -2.15 -1.91
C PHE A 26 11.48 -1.91 -0.68
N VAL A 27 12.39 -2.84 -0.41
CA VAL A 27 13.24 -2.79 0.78
C VAL A 27 14.72 -2.85 0.38
N VAL A 28 15.53 -2.01 1.02
CA VAL A 28 16.97 -1.95 0.77
C VAL A 28 17.66 -3.23 1.26
N GLU A 29 18.66 -3.69 0.51
CA GLU A 29 19.34 -4.96 0.73
C GLU A 29 19.87 -5.13 2.16
N GLN A 30 20.30 -4.03 2.79
CA GLN A 30 20.92 -4.06 4.11
C GLN A 30 19.97 -4.51 5.23
N VAL A 31 18.64 -4.46 5.00
CA VAL A 31 17.62 -4.83 5.99
C VAL A 31 16.61 -5.86 5.46
N TYR A 32 16.84 -6.41 4.26
CA TYR A 32 15.90 -7.31 3.60
C TYR A 32 15.63 -8.58 4.43
N ASP A 33 16.68 -9.32 4.81
CA ASP A 33 16.52 -10.58 5.55
C ASP A 33 15.92 -10.33 6.94
N MET A 34 16.37 -9.27 7.62
CA MET A 34 15.81 -8.85 8.91
C MET A 34 14.32 -8.49 8.83
N LEU A 35 13.87 -7.93 7.70
CA LEU A 35 12.47 -7.61 7.48
C LEU A 35 11.64 -8.88 7.25
N LEU A 36 12.14 -9.82 6.46
CA LEU A 36 11.47 -11.12 6.22
C LEU A 36 11.30 -11.93 7.51
N ASP A 37 12.34 -11.98 8.34
CA ASP A 37 12.27 -12.65 9.65
C ASP A 37 11.22 -11.97 10.55
N ALA A 38 11.23 -10.64 10.58
CA ALA A 38 10.29 -9.87 11.39
C ALA A 38 8.83 -10.02 10.94
N PHE A 39 8.55 -10.26 9.65
CA PHE A 39 7.19 -10.56 9.18
C PHE A 39 6.64 -11.84 9.81
N SER A 40 7.47 -12.88 9.92
CA SER A 40 7.08 -14.17 10.51
C SER A 40 6.67 -14.04 11.99
N TRP A 41 7.16 -13.01 12.69
CA TRP A 41 6.77 -12.72 14.08
C TRP A 41 5.48 -11.89 14.18
N ASN A 42 4.99 -11.36 13.07
CA ASN A 42 3.82 -10.48 13.00
C ASN A 42 2.66 -11.13 12.25
N ASN A 43 2.41 -12.41 12.47
CA ASN A 43 1.29 -13.15 11.87
C ASN A 43 1.29 -13.16 10.32
N ALA A 44 2.47 -13.08 9.70
CA ALA A 44 2.60 -13.31 8.27
C ALA A 44 3.38 -14.61 8.00
N VAL A 45 3.21 -15.16 6.81
CA VAL A 45 3.97 -16.33 6.33
C VAL A 45 4.79 -15.92 5.11
N VAL A 46 6.09 -16.21 5.14
CA VAL A 46 7.00 -15.95 4.00
C VAL A 46 6.99 -17.16 3.07
N LEU A 47 6.65 -16.92 1.81
CA LEU A 47 6.58 -17.95 0.79
C LEU A 47 7.95 -18.22 0.18
N ASN A 48 8.20 -19.49 -0.15
CA ASN A 48 9.35 -19.87 -0.97
C ASN A 48 9.05 -19.70 -2.47
N PRO A 49 10.07 -19.74 -3.36
CA PRO A 49 9.88 -19.51 -4.79
C PRO A 49 8.89 -20.45 -5.47
N GLU A 50 8.77 -21.70 -5.01
CA GLU A 50 7.81 -22.65 -5.59
C GLU A 50 6.37 -22.32 -5.17
N GLN A 51 6.17 -21.91 -3.92
CA GLN A 51 4.87 -21.46 -3.43
C GLN A 51 4.42 -20.18 -4.15
N VAL A 52 5.32 -19.23 -4.38
CA VAL A 52 5.03 -18.01 -5.17
C VAL A 52 4.57 -18.37 -6.58
N ARG A 53 5.29 -19.24 -7.29
CA ARG A 53 4.89 -19.69 -8.64
C ARG A 53 3.51 -20.34 -8.70
N ARG A 54 3.14 -21.09 -7.66
CA ARG A 54 1.81 -21.70 -7.57
C ARG A 54 0.75 -20.64 -7.27
N LEU A 55 1.08 -19.67 -6.41
CA LEU A 55 0.18 -18.59 -6.02
C LEU A 55 -0.14 -17.67 -7.21
N GLU A 56 0.83 -17.39 -8.08
CA GLU A 56 0.61 -16.62 -9.31
C GLU A 56 -0.55 -17.18 -10.15
N LYS A 57 -0.64 -18.51 -10.28
CA LYS A 57 -1.70 -19.19 -11.05
C LYS A 57 -3.09 -19.07 -10.41
N VAL A 58 -3.14 -18.82 -9.11
CA VAL A 58 -4.39 -18.59 -8.36
C VAL A 58 -4.84 -17.15 -8.52
N ILE A 59 -3.88 -16.21 -8.42
CA ILE A 59 -4.14 -14.77 -8.44
C ILE A 59 -4.43 -14.25 -9.84
N PHE A 60 -3.72 -14.70 -10.88
CA PHE A 60 -3.85 -14.16 -12.23
C PHE A 60 -4.68 -15.04 -13.15
N LYS A 61 -5.65 -14.44 -13.84
CA LYS A 61 -6.30 -15.01 -15.02
C LYS A 61 -5.47 -14.78 -16.28
N GLU A 62 -4.80 -13.64 -16.36
CA GLU A 62 -3.92 -13.26 -17.46
C GLU A 62 -2.73 -12.47 -16.91
N ILE A 63 -1.52 -12.90 -17.23
CA ILE A 63 -0.29 -12.15 -16.95
C ILE A 63 0.06 -11.37 -18.21
N ARG A 64 0.34 -10.07 -18.04
CA ARG A 64 0.72 -9.18 -19.14
C ARG A 64 2.22 -8.90 -19.13
N GLU A 65 2.66 -8.11 -20.10
CA GLU A 65 4.05 -7.65 -20.20
C GLU A 65 4.51 -6.98 -18.89
N PRO A 66 5.81 -7.11 -18.52
CA PRO A 66 6.36 -6.45 -17.34
C PRO A 66 6.04 -4.95 -17.31
N GLY A 67 5.67 -4.43 -16.14
CA GLY A 67 5.26 -3.03 -15.99
C GLY A 67 3.79 -2.74 -16.33
N LYS A 68 3.01 -3.73 -16.80
CA LYS A 68 1.56 -3.58 -17.02
C LYS A 68 0.77 -4.40 -16.00
N PRO A 69 -0.38 -3.90 -15.52
CA PRO A 69 -1.23 -4.65 -14.61
C PRO A 69 -1.83 -5.87 -15.33
N GLY A 70 -1.72 -7.03 -14.69
CA GLY A 70 -2.37 -8.26 -15.12
C GLY A 70 -3.87 -8.26 -14.82
N VAL A 71 -4.57 -9.31 -15.26
CA VAL A 71 -5.99 -9.51 -14.94
C VAL A 71 -6.09 -10.45 -13.75
N ILE A 72 -6.56 -9.94 -12.61
CA ILE A 72 -6.69 -10.73 -11.38
C ILE A 72 -7.94 -11.61 -11.38
N ASN A 73 -7.87 -12.70 -10.61
CA ASN A 73 -8.97 -13.57 -10.34
C ASN A 73 -9.86 -12.98 -9.24
N LYS A 74 -11.03 -12.50 -9.65
CA LYS A 74 -12.01 -11.84 -8.77
C LYS A 74 -12.54 -12.74 -7.65
N ASP A 75 -12.46 -14.07 -7.79
CA ASP A 75 -12.97 -15.01 -6.80
C ASP A 75 -12.21 -14.94 -5.46
N TYR A 76 -10.97 -14.40 -5.50
CA TYR A 76 -10.09 -14.28 -4.34
C TYR A 76 -9.98 -12.88 -3.74
N ILE A 77 -10.61 -11.86 -4.34
CA ILE A 77 -10.61 -10.49 -3.80
C ILE A 77 -11.20 -10.49 -2.39
N GLY A 78 -10.48 -9.90 -1.44
CA GLY A 78 -10.94 -9.75 -0.06
C GLY A 78 -11.10 -11.05 0.73
N LYS A 79 -10.61 -12.19 0.20
CA LYS A 79 -10.64 -13.46 0.93
C LYS A 79 -9.55 -13.50 1.98
N ASN A 80 -9.82 -14.20 3.09
CA ASN A 80 -8.80 -14.50 4.09
C ASN A 80 -7.62 -15.24 3.44
N VAL A 81 -6.41 -14.95 3.92
CA VAL A 81 -5.17 -15.54 3.38
C VAL A 81 -5.17 -17.07 3.40
N GLN A 82 -5.84 -17.70 4.37
CA GLN A 82 -6.00 -19.16 4.48
C GLN A 82 -6.72 -19.75 3.26
N VAL A 83 -7.72 -19.06 2.73
CA VAL A 83 -8.49 -19.51 1.56
C VAL A 83 -7.56 -19.53 0.34
N ILE A 84 -6.79 -18.48 0.15
CA ILE A 84 -5.86 -18.33 -0.97
C ILE A 84 -4.72 -19.35 -0.86
N LEU A 85 -4.12 -19.51 0.32
CA LEU A 85 -3.00 -20.44 0.53
C LEU A 85 -3.42 -21.92 0.40
N ARG A 86 -4.70 -22.24 0.66
CA ARG A 86 -5.24 -23.60 0.48
C ARG A 86 -5.21 -24.04 -0.99
N GLU A 87 -5.41 -23.12 -1.93
CA GLU A 87 -5.34 -23.39 -3.37
C GLU A 87 -3.93 -23.84 -3.81
N ILE A 88 -2.91 -23.41 -3.07
CA ILE A 88 -1.54 -23.88 -3.22
C ILE A 88 -1.16 -24.96 -2.21
N GLY A 89 -2.14 -25.69 -1.67
CA GLY A 89 -1.93 -26.83 -0.77
C GLY A 89 -1.23 -26.47 0.54
N MET A 90 -1.27 -25.20 0.95
CA MET A 90 -0.74 -24.76 2.24
C MET A 90 -1.87 -24.61 3.25
N HIS A 91 -1.69 -25.22 4.41
CA HIS A 91 -2.56 -25.05 5.57
C HIS A 91 -1.79 -24.24 6.61
N VAL A 92 -2.25 -23.02 6.88
CA VAL A 92 -1.66 -22.13 7.87
C VAL A 92 -2.65 -21.86 9.00
N ASP A 93 -2.13 -21.46 10.16
CA ASP A 93 -2.93 -21.10 11.33
C ASP A 93 -3.90 -19.93 11.02
N GLU A 94 -5.07 -19.93 11.66
CA GLU A 94 -6.10 -18.88 11.55
C GLU A 94 -5.58 -17.49 11.97
N LYS A 95 -4.54 -17.44 12.82
CA LYS A 95 -3.91 -16.18 13.21
C LYS A 95 -3.15 -15.52 12.06
N ILE A 96 -2.74 -16.26 11.03
CA ILE A 96 -1.99 -15.69 9.90
C ILE A 96 -2.89 -14.73 9.13
N ARG A 97 -2.38 -13.54 8.83
CA ARG A 97 -3.14 -12.45 8.21
C ARG A 97 -2.66 -12.10 6.81
N LEU A 98 -1.41 -12.45 6.48
CA LEU A 98 -0.75 -12.01 5.25
C LEU A 98 0.22 -13.06 4.72
N ALA A 99 0.25 -13.24 3.40
CA ALA A 99 1.29 -14.01 2.72
C ALA A 99 2.33 -13.04 2.13
N ILE A 100 3.59 -13.20 2.50
CA ILE A 100 4.70 -12.43 1.95
C ILE A 100 5.28 -13.19 0.77
N ALA A 101 5.37 -12.55 -0.39
CA ALA A 101 5.93 -13.12 -1.61
C ALA A 101 7.24 -12.41 -1.99
N PRO A 102 8.41 -12.94 -1.57
CA PRO A 102 9.71 -12.53 -2.10
C PRO A 102 9.75 -12.64 -3.63
N VAL A 103 9.94 -11.53 -4.34
CA VAL A 103 9.93 -11.49 -5.80
C VAL A 103 10.93 -10.48 -6.37
N GLU A 104 11.26 -10.63 -7.64
CA GLU A 104 12.04 -9.65 -8.40
C GLU A 104 11.19 -8.45 -8.85
N GLU A 105 11.82 -7.32 -9.16
CA GLU A 105 11.12 -6.09 -9.56
C GLU A 105 10.21 -6.24 -10.79
N SER A 106 10.52 -7.17 -11.69
CA SER A 106 9.74 -7.43 -12.91
C SER A 106 8.52 -8.32 -12.68
N HIS A 107 8.32 -8.82 -11.47
CA HIS A 107 7.27 -9.79 -11.17
C HIS A 107 5.88 -9.18 -11.30
N PRO A 108 4.88 -9.86 -11.91
CA PRO A 108 3.57 -9.28 -12.19
C PRO A 108 2.79 -8.83 -10.94
N LEU A 109 3.07 -9.42 -9.77
CA LEU A 109 2.51 -8.98 -8.49
C LEU A 109 2.87 -7.53 -8.16
N VAL A 110 4.06 -7.05 -8.52
CA VAL A 110 4.50 -5.68 -8.22
C VAL A 110 3.68 -4.64 -9.00
N TRP A 111 3.19 -5.01 -10.18
CA TRP A 111 2.59 -4.08 -11.13
C TRP A 111 1.06 -4.14 -11.16
N THR A 112 0.46 -5.03 -10.37
CA THR A 112 -0.98 -5.30 -10.38
C THR A 112 -1.53 -5.08 -8.99
N GLU A 113 -2.63 -4.35 -8.85
CA GLU A 113 -3.33 -4.27 -7.58
C GLU A 113 -4.14 -5.56 -7.37
N GLN A 114 -3.80 -6.35 -6.34
CA GLN A 114 -4.50 -7.63 -6.11
C GLN A 114 -5.80 -7.47 -5.33
N MET A 115 -5.84 -6.55 -4.36
CA MET A 115 -6.90 -6.50 -3.33
C MET A 115 -7.07 -7.84 -2.60
N MET A 116 -5.93 -8.46 -2.29
CA MET A 116 -5.83 -9.75 -1.61
C MET A 116 -4.72 -9.66 -0.56
N PRO A 117 -4.78 -10.40 0.56
CA PRO A 117 -3.75 -10.40 1.59
C PRO A 117 -2.48 -11.17 1.15
N VAL A 118 -1.89 -10.74 0.04
CA VAL A 118 -0.65 -11.24 -0.57
C VAL A 118 0.21 -10.02 -0.89
N LEU A 119 1.40 -9.94 -0.28
CA LEU A 119 2.28 -8.78 -0.39
C LEU A 119 3.59 -9.16 -1.08
N PRO A 120 3.81 -8.74 -2.35
CA PRO A 120 5.12 -8.85 -2.99
C PRO A 120 6.15 -7.97 -2.26
N VAL A 121 7.33 -8.54 -2.01
CA VAL A 121 8.47 -7.84 -1.40
C VAL A 121 9.67 -7.96 -2.32
N VAL A 122 10.20 -6.81 -2.74
CA VAL A 122 11.31 -6.68 -3.68
C VAL A 122 12.53 -6.12 -2.95
N LYS A 123 13.66 -6.83 -3.07
CA LYS A 123 14.97 -6.36 -2.60
C LYS A 123 15.57 -5.38 -3.60
N VAL A 124 16.10 -4.26 -3.12
CA VAL A 124 16.79 -3.25 -3.96
C VAL A 124 18.14 -2.85 -3.37
N SER A 125 19.04 -2.33 -4.21
CA SER A 125 20.40 -1.94 -3.79
C SER A 125 20.40 -0.83 -2.73
N ASP A 126 19.56 0.19 -2.92
CA ASP A 126 19.57 1.39 -2.10
C ASP A 126 18.22 2.13 -2.12
N VAL A 127 18.14 3.16 -1.29
CA VAL A 127 16.93 3.97 -1.11
C VAL A 127 16.53 4.74 -2.38
N HIS A 128 17.47 5.09 -3.25
CA HIS A 128 17.15 5.80 -4.48
C HIS A 128 16.47 4.85 -5.47
N ARG A 129 16.95 3.61 -5.58
CA ARG A 129 16.26 2.58 -6.36
C ARG A 129 14.88 2.25 -5.78
N ALA A 130 14.76 2.19 -4.45
CA ALA A 130 13.46 1.99 -3.79
C ALA A 130 12.44 3.07 -4.18
N ILE A 131 12.84 4.34 -4.12
CA ILE A 131 11.98 5.49 -4.46
C ILE A 131 11.62 5.48 -5.96
N GLU A 132 12.57 5.16 -6.84
CA GLU A 132 12.32 5.08 -8.28
C GLU A 132 11.30 3.99 -8.62
N LEU A 133 11.46 2.79 -8.05
CA LEU A 133 10.53 1.68 -8.26
C LEU A 133 9.16 1.96 -7.65
N ALA A 134 9.11 2.52 -6.43
CA ALA A 134 7.85 2.93 -5.82
C ALA A 134 7.09 3.92 -6.71
N LYS A 135 7.77 4.89 -7.32
CA LYS A 135 7.11 5.83 -8.24
C LYS A 135 6.58 5.16 -9.50
N LYS A 136 7.27 4.16 -10.01
CA LYS A 136 6.83 3.38 -11.18
C LYS A 136 5.63 2.49 -10.84
N ALA A 137 5.70 1.77 -9.73
CA ALA A 137 4.65 0.85 -9.28
C ALA A 137 3.36 1.57 -8.90
N GLU A 138 3.45 2.85 -8.49
CA GLU A 138 2.29 3.71 -8.22
C GLU A 138 1.52 4.11 -9.50
N HIS A 139 2.06 3.85 -10.70
CA HIS A 139 1.47 4.16 -12.01
C HIS A 139 1.11 5.65 -12.24
N GLY A 140 1.49 6.55 -11.34
CA GLY A 140 1.14 7.96 -11.42
C GLY A 140 -0.29 8.27 -10.98
N PHE A 141 -0.95 7.39 -10.22
CA PHE A 141 -2.32 7.60 -9.75
C PHE A 141 -2.46 8.76 -8.75
N GLY A 142 -1.37 9.15 -8.08
CA GLY A 142 -1.35 10.16 -7.03
C GLY A 142 -2.14 9.77 -5.78
N HIS A 143 -2.33 8.47 -5.50
CA HIS A 143 -3.26 8.03 -4.45
C HIS A 143 -2.59 7.92 -3.07
N SER A 144 -1.80 6.88 -2.84
CA SER A 144 -1.22 6.59 -1.53
C SER A 144 0.18 5.97 -1.63
N ALA A 145 1.03 6.30 -0.67
CA ALA A 145 2.32 5.64 -0.48
C ALA A 145 2.75 5.68 1.00
N VAL A 146 3.62 4.74 1.39
CA VAL A 146 4.15 4.63 2.76
C VAL A 146 5.68 4.53 2.69
N MET A 147 6.37 5.15 3.65
CA MET A 147 7.82 4.98 3.82
C MET A 147 8.19 4.76 5.29
N HIS A 148 8.92 3.68 5.55
CA HIS A 148 9.61 3.47 6.82
C HIS A 148 11.07 3.90 6.70
N SER A 149 11.44 4.99 7.36
CA SER A 149 12.81 5.48 7.44
C SER A 149 12.98 6.44 8.61
N LYS A 150 14.15 6.43 9.26
CA LYS A 150 14.54 7.44 10.24
C LYS A 150 15.33 8.60 9.63
N ASN A 151 15.71 8.50 8.36
CA ASN A 151 16.45 9.55 7.65
C ASN A 151 15.46 10.57 7.07
N LEU A 152 15.50 11.80 7.61
CA LEU A 152 14.57 12.87 7.20
C LEU A 152 14.75 13.32 5.74
N ASP A 153 15.98 13.30 5.21
CA ASP A 153 16.25 13.66 3.83
C ASP A 153 15.66 12.63 2.87
N HIS A 154 15.73 11.35 3.21
CA HIS A 154 15.11 10.28 2.43
C HIS A 154 13.57 10.39 2.46
N LEU A 155 12.98 10.63 3.64
CA LEU A 155 11.54 10.85 3.78
C LEU A 155 11.06 12.08 2.99
N SER A 156 11.83 13.17 3.03
CA SER A 156 11.55 14.41 2.28
C SER A 156 11.67 14.20 0.77
N LYS A 157 12.72 13.53 0.32
CA LYS A 157 12.94 13.18 -1.09
C LYS A 157 11.81 12.31 -1.63
N MET A 158 11.42 11.24 -0.92
CA MET A 158 10.33 10.36 -1.35
C MET A 158 9.01 11.11 -1.42
N ALA A 159 8.65 11.89 -0.38
CA ALA A 159 7.40 12.65 -0.36
C ALA A 159 7.27 13.60 -1.57
N ARG A 160 8.35 14.25 -1.97
CA ARG A 160 8.39 15.15 -3.14
C ARG A 160 8.27 14.41 -4.48
N ILE A 161 8.90 13.24 -4.59
CA ILE A 161 8.93 12.46 -5.85
C ILE A 161 7.62 11.71 -6.05
N ILE A 162 7.08 11.10 -4.98
CA ILE A 162 5.91 10.25 -5.06
C ILE A 162 4.63 11.05 -5.35
N ASN A 163 4.49 12.23 -4.73
CA ASN A 163 3.39 13.19 -4.95
C ASN A 163 2.00 12.55 -4.86
N THR A 164 1.75 11.80 -3.79
CA THR A 164 0.47 11.14 -3.51
C THR A 164 -0.42 12.00 -2.60
N SER A 165 -1.74 11.80 -2.67
CA SER A 165 -2.73 12.44 -1.80
C SER A 165 -2.53 12.05 -0.33
N ILE A 166 -2.08 10.81 -0.09
CA ILE A 166 -1.72 10.30 1.23
C ILE A 166 -0.26 9.82 1.21
N PHE A 167 0.55 10.30 2.15
CA PHE A 167 1.91 9.82 2.36
C PHE A 167 2.19 9.55 3.84
N VAL A 168 2.23 8.27 4.23
CA VAL A 168 2.46 7.87 5.63
C VAL A 168 3.94 7.62 5.87
N LYS A 169 4.46 8.12 7.00
CA LYS A 169 5.85 7.95 7.42
C LYS A 169 5.90 7.19 8.73
N ASN A 170 6.60 6.07 8.77
CA ASN A 170 6.85 5.28 9.99
C ASN A 170 5.57 4.80 10.73
N GLY A 171 4.53 4.44 9.99
CA GLY A 171 3.30 3.87 10.53
C GLY A 171 2.56 3.08 9.44
N PRO A 172 1.51 2.34 9.81
CA PRO A 172 0.70 1.58 8.85
C PRO A 172 -0.05 2.55 7.93
N CYS A 173 -0.32 2.16 6.69
CA CYS A 173 -1.02 3.03 5.71
C CYS A 173 -2.34 3.63 6.23
N VAL A 174 -3.10 2.88 7.04
CA VAL A 174 -4.37 3.31 7.64
C VAL A 174 -4.23 4.50 8.60
N ALA A 175 -3.01 4.82 9.05
CA ALA A 175 -2.74 6.06 9.77
C ALA A 175 -3.05 7.30 8.92
N GLY A 176 -2.96 7.18 7.58
CA GLY A 176 -3.40 8.21 6.64
C GLY A 176 -4.91 8.46 6.65
N LEU A 177 -5.70 7.60 7.30
CA LEU A 177 -7.15 7.73 7.45
C LEU A 177 -7.57 8.07 8.91
N GLY A 178 -6.63 8.54 9.74
CA GLY A 178 -6.88 8.90 11.14
C GLY A 178 -6.80 7.73 12.13
N PHE A 179 -6.42 6.53 11.70
CA PHE A 179 -6.19 5.41 12.64
C PHE A 179 -4.80 5.53 13.30
N ARG A 180 -4.75 6.06 14.54
CA ARG A 180 -3.50 6.30 15.27
C ARG A 180 -2.51 7.24 14.56
N GLY A 181 -3.01 8.02 13.61
CA GLY A 181 -2.35 9.17 12.99
C GLY A 181 -3.19 10.41 13.20
N GLU A 182 -2.55 11.58 13.25
CA GLU A 182 -3.25 12.87 13.32
C GLU A 182 -4.06 13.14 12.06
N GLY A 183 -5.21 13.79 12.20
CA GLY A 183 -6.11 14.14 11.09
C GLY A 183 -7.50 13.54 11.21
N TYR A 184 -8.35 13.82 10.22
CA TYR A 184 -9.71 13.28 10.14
C TYR A 184 -9.77 12.05 9.24
N THR A 185 -10.83 11.27 9.37
CA THR A 185 -11.10 10.10 8.51
C THR A 185 -11.90 10.50 7.28
N SER A 186 -11.54 9.96 6.12
CA SER A 186 -12.37 9.97 4.90
C SER A 186 -12.25 8.62 4.19
N PHE A 187 -13.37 8.11 3.68
CA PHE A 187 -13.39 6.94 2.78
C PHE A 187 -13.62 7.34 1.31
N THR A 188 -13.54 8.64 1.02
CA THR A 188 -13.53 9.17 -0.35
C THR A 188 -12.27 10.02 -0.50
N ILE A 189 -11.35 9.55 -1.34
CA ILE A 189 -10.04 10.16 -1.58
C ILE A 189 -10.00 10.58 -3.05
N ALA A 190 -10.24 11.87 -3.27
CA ALA A 190 -10.35 12.46 -4.60
C ALA A 190 -8.97 12.81 -5.17
N SER A 191 -8.21 11.77 -5.57
CA SER A 191 -6.86 11.93 -6.10
C SER A 191 -6.84 12.59 -7.50
N PRO A 192 -7.70 12.19 -8.47
CA PRO A 192 -7.65 12.76 -9.83
C PRO A 192 -8.08 14.23 -9.92
N THR A 193 -9.04 14.65 -9.07
CA THR A 193 -9.61 16.00 -9.07
C THR A 193 -8.94 16.93 -8.06
N GLY A 194 -8.18 16.38 -7.10
CA GLY A 194 -7.26 17.14 -6.25
C GLY A 194 -7.85 17.61 -4.92
N GLU A 195 -9.10 17.27 -4.59
CA GLU A 195 -9.67 17.59 -3.27
C GLU A 195 -9.06 16.75 -2.14
N GLY A 196 -8.37 15.65 -2.45
CA GLY A 196 -7.72 14.80 -1.47
C GLY A 196 -8.74 14.08 -0.58
N LEU A 197 -8.54 14.09 0.74
CA LEU A 197 -9.50 13.51 1.67
C LEU A 197 -10.73 14.41 1.76
N THR A 198 -11.87 13.94 1.24
CA THR A 198 -13.09 14.77 1.19
C THR A 198 -13.65 15.05 2.59
N THR A 199 -14.18 16.25 2.79
CA THR A 199 -14.87 16.67 4.02
C THR A 199 -16.24 17.28 3.69
N ALA A 200 -17.01 17.70 4.70
CA ALA A 200 -18.22 18.47 4.48
C ALA A 200 -18.00 19.74 3.63
N VAL A 201 -16.81 20.36 3.71
CA VAL A 201 -16.46 21.55 2.91
C VAL A 201 -16.35 21.20 1.42
N THR A 202 -15.83 20.01 1.09
CA THR A 202 -15.70 19.52 -0.30
C THR A 202 -17.05 19.46 -1.03
N PHE A 203 -18.14 19.22 -0.30
CA PHE A 203 -19.49 19.13 -0.84
C PHE A 203 -20.31 20.42 -0.66
N SER A 204 -19.63 21.54 -0.40
CA SER A 204 -20.26 22.85 -0.23
C SER A 204 -19.96 23.77 -1.42
N ARG A 205 -20.86 24.73 -1.67
CA ARG A 205 -20.64 25.76 -2.71
C ARG A 205 -20.12 27.03 -2.04
N GLU A 206 -18.93 27.50 -2.43
CA GLU A 206 -18.42 28.79 -1.98
C GLU A 206 -19.37 29.91 -2.42
N ARG A 207 -19.73 30.80 -1.49
CA ARG A 207 -20.55 31.98 -1.76
C ARG A 207 -19.86 33.20 -1.19
N ARG A 208 -19.53 34.16 -2.05
CA ARG A 208 -19.08 35.49 -1.65
C ARG A 208 -20.27 36.44 -1.63
N CYS A 209 -20.50 37.09 -0.50
CA CYS A 209 -21.51 38.13 -0.33
C CYS A 209 -20.80 39.39 0.18
N THR A 210 -20.76 40.44 -0.63
CA THR A 210 -20.09 41.70 -0.29
C THR A 210 -21.15 42.76 -0.01
N LEU A 211 -21.12 43.35 1.18
CA LEU A 211 -21.90 44.53 1.49
C LEU A 211 -21.01 45.76 1.34
N VAL A 212 -21.25 46.54 0.28
CA VAL A 212 -20.51 47.78 -0.02
C VAL A 212 -21.12 48.92 0.79
N ASP A 213 -20.28 49.78 1.37
CA ASP A 213 -20.64 50.99 2.13
C ASP A 213 -21.43 50.81 3.45
N TYR A 214 -21.83 49.58 3.80
CA TYR A 214 -22.58 49.27 5.03
C TYR A 214 -21.91 48.16 5.87
N PHE A 215 -22.28 48.08 7.15
CA PHE A 215 -21.70 47.20 8.18
C PHE A 215 -20.18 47.32 8.41
N ARG A 216 -19.58 48.46 8.06
CA ARG A 216 -18.29 48.89 8.63
C ARG A 216 -18.53 49.50 10.01
N ILE A 217 -18.59 48.65 11.04
CA ILE A 217 -18.74 49.08 12.44
C ILE A 217 -17.34 49.47 12.94
N VAL A 218 -17.16 50.74 13.30
CA VAL A 218 -15.89 51.30 13.84
C VAL A 218 -15.92 51.30 15.36
#